data_AF-A0A545S9A6-F1
#
_entry.id   AF-A0A545S9A6-F1
#
_cell.length_a   1.000
_cell.length_b   1.000
_cell.length_c   1.000
_cell.angle_alpha   90.00
_cell.angle_beta   90.00
_cell.angle_gamma   90.00
#
_symmetry.space_group_name_H-M   'P 1'
#
loop_
_entity.id
_entity.type
_entity.pdbx_description
1 polymer ?
#
loop_
_entity_poly.entity_id
_entity_poly.type
_entity_poly.pdbx_seq_one_letter_code
_entity_poly.pdbx_strand_id
1 'polypeptide(L)' 'MGKKYTQLSLEERTMIQTQLSMGFKPSQIAQTLGRSASTLTRELKRNGWV' A
#
# COMPACT_ATOMS: atom_id res chain seq x y z
N MET A 1 -3.67 -14.39 -21.27
CA MET A 1 -4.18 -13.04 -20.93
C MET A 1 -3.53 -12.59 -19.61
N GLY A 2 -2.69 -11.56 -19.62
CA GLY A 2 -1.99 -11.09 -18.42
C GLY A 2 -2.95 -10.35 -17.46
N LYS A 3 -2.86 -10.62 -16.16
CA LYS A 3 -3.62 -9.86 -15.14
C LYS A 3 -3.14 -8.41 -15.14
N LYS A 4 -4.03 -7.46 -15.46
CA LYS A 4 -3.76 -6.03 -15.35
C LYS A 4 -3.97 -5.61 -13.89
N TYR A 5 -2.88 -5.37 -13.18
CA TYR A 5 -2.93 -4.79 -11.84
C TYR A 5 -2.81 -3.27 -11.95
N THR A 6 -3.78 -2.54 -11.39
CA THR A 6 -3.66 -1.09 -11.21
C THR A 6 -2.49 -0.83 -10.27
N GLN A 7 -1.49 -0.11 -10.77
CA GLN A 7 -0.35 0.31 -9.96
C GLN A 7 -0.81 1.37 -8.96
N LEU A 8 -0.16 1.39 -7.79
CA LEU A 8 -0.33 2.48 -6.84
C LEU A 8 0.26 3.75 -7.43
N SER A 9 -0.51 4.84 -7.40
CA SER A 9 -0.05 6.16 -7.78
C SER A 9 1.03 6.65 -6.81
N LEU A 10 1.77 7.69 -7.21
CA LEU A 10 2.74 8.32 -6.32
C LEU A 10 2.08 8.84 -5.04
N GLU A 11 0.90 9.45 -5.16
CA GLU A 11 0.12 9.96 -4.04
C GLU A 11 -0.26 8.84 -3.05
N GLU A 12 -0.74 7.71 -3.55
CA GLU A 12 -1.08 6.56 -2.70
C GLU A 12 0.16 6.04 -1.95
N ARG A 13 1.31 5.96 -2.61
CA ARG A 13 2.57 5.52 -1.97
C ARG A 13 3.02 6.49 -0.89
N THR A 14 2.92 7.80 -1.14
CA THR A 14 3.23 8.83 -0.14
C THR A 14 2.29 8.70 1.06
N MET A 15 0.98 8.55 0.84
CA MET A 15 0.03 8.32 1.93
C MET A 15 0.34 7.07 2.74
N ILE A 16 0.72 5.96 2.09
CA ILE A 16 1.11 4.73 2.77
C ILE A 16 2.31 5.00 3.68
N GLN A 17 3.35 5.64 3.15
CA GLN A 17 4.57 5.93 3.91
C GLN A 17 4.28 6.86 5.10
N THR A 18 3.50 7.93 4.90
CA THR A 18 3.09 8.84 5.97
C THR A 18 2.31 8.11 7.07
N GLN A 19 1.33 7.29 6.70
CA GLN A 19 0.52 6.54 7.67
C GLN A 19 1.33 5.47 8.42
N LEU A 20 2.28 4.79 7.75
CA LEU A 20 3.20 3.86 8.42
C LEU A 20 4.08 4.58 9.44
N SER A 21 4.64 5.74 9.10
CA SER A 21 5.43 6.55 10.03
C SER A 21 4.61 7.04 11.23
N MET A 22 3.30 7.22 11.06
CA MET A 22 2.36 7.51 12.16
C MET A 22 1.97 6.27 12.99
N GLY A 23 2.46 5.07 12.63
CA GLY A 23 2.20 3.83 13.36
C GLY A 23 0.90 3.11 12.98
N PHE A 24 0.23 3.51 11.91
CA PHE A 24 -0.97 2.81 11.44
C PHE A 24 -0.64 1.41 10.93
N LYS A 25 -1.55 0.46 11.18
CA LYS A 25 -1.37 -0.91 10.69
C LYS A 25 -1.60 -0.96 9.17
N PRO A 26 -0.82 -1.76 8.42
CA PRO A 26 -0.99 -1.96 6.97
C PRO A 26 -2.44 -2.27 6.53
N SER A 27 -3.17 -3.06 7.32
CA SER A 27 -4.57 -3.40 7.03
C SER A 27 -5.54 -2.22 7.15
N GLN A 28 -5.26 -1.25 8.02
CA GLN A 28 -6.05 -0.02 8.15
C GLN A 28 -5.78 0.90 6.97
N ILE A 29 -4.51 1.09 6.61
CA ILE A 29 -4.09 1.91 5.47
C ILE A 29 -4.72 1.39 4.17
N ALA A 30 -4.72 0.06 3.98
CA ALA A 30 -5.33 -0.56 2.81
C ALA A 30 -6.84 -0.26 2.71
N GLN A 31 -7.56 -0.33 3.85
CA GLN A 31 -8.98 0.00 3.91
C GLN A 31 -9.22 1.49 3.60
N THR A 32 -8.44 2.39 4.19
CA THR A 32 -8.54 3.84 3.94
C THR A 32 -8.33 4.18 2.46
N LEU A 33 -7.40 3.51 1.78
CA LEU A 33 -7.10 3.71 0.37
C LEU A 33 -8.04 2.94 -0.58
N GLY A 34 -8.98 2.15 -0.05
CA GLY A 34 -9.83 1.27 -0.88
C GLY A 34 -9.04 0.22 -1.68
N ARG A 35 -7.87 -0.19 -1.17
CA ARG A 35 -6.99 -1.17 -1.82
C ARG A 35 -7.02 -2.49 -1.08
N SER A 36 -6.76 -3.58 -1.81
CA SER A 36 -6.61 -4.88 -1.17
C SER A 36 -5.39 -4.90 -0.25
N ALA A 37 -5.52 -5.55 0.91
CA ALA A 37 -4.40 -5.74 1.83
C ALA A 37 -3.18 -6.39 1.13
N SER A 38 -3.42 -7.35 0.24
CA SER A 38 -2.37 -8.00 -0.55
C SER A 38 -1.62 -7.04 -1.48
N THR A 39 -2.28 -6.01 -2.03
CA THR A 39 -1.61 -4.96 -2.81
C THR A 39 -0.66 -4.17 -1.93
N LEU A 40 -1.14 -3.75 -0.76
CA LEU A 40 -0.33 -2.97 0.16
C LEU A 40 0.85 -3.80 0.68
N THR A 41 0.64 -5.04 1.14
CA THR A 41 1.73 -5.93 1.59
C THR A 41 2.81 -6.14 0.52
N ARG A 42 2.44 -6.31 -0.76
CA ARG A 42 3.42 -6.43 -1.84
C ARG A 42 4.22 -5.15 -2.01
N GLU A 43 3.58 -3.99 -1.94
CA GLU A 43 4.27 -2.70 -2.03
C GLU A 43 5.20 -2.49 -0.83
N LEU A 44 4.77 -2.85 0.38
CA LEU A 44 5.63 -2.73 1.56
C LEU A 44 6.89 -3.60 1.44
N LYS A 45 6.72 -4.87 1.05
CA LYS A 45 7.85 -5.80 0.83
C LYS A 45 8.77 -5.33 -0.29
N ARG A 46 8.20 -4.75 -1.37
CA ARG A 46 8.97 -4.21 -2.49
C ARG A 46 9.88 -3.06 -2.05
N ASN A 47 9.41 -2.20 -1.14
CA ASN A 47 10.16 -1.05 -0.65
C ASN A 47 10.93 -1.31 0.66
N GLY A 48 10.87 -2.53 1.22
CA GLY A 48 11.54 -2.89 2.47
C GLY A 48 10.99 -2.18 3.71
N TRP A 49 9.70 -1.82 3.71
CA TRP A 49 9.06 -1.12 4.83
C TRP A 49 8.59 -2.06 5.95
N VAL A 50 8.51 -3.36 5.68
CA VAL A 50 8.30 -4.48 6.61
C VAL A 50 9.04 -5.72 6.13
#